data_AF-A0A2V9VF92-F1
#
_entry.id   AF-A0A2V9VF92-F1
#
_cell.length_a   1.000
_cell.length_b   1.000
_cell.length_c   1.000
_cell.angle_alpha   90.00
_cell.angle_beta   90.00
_cell.angle_gamma   90.00
#
_symmetry.space_group_name_H-M   'P 1'
#
loop_
_entity.id
_entity.type
_entity.pdbx_description
1 polymer ?
#
loop_
_entity_poly.entity_id
_entity_poly.type
_entity_poly.pdbx_seq_one_letter_code
_entity_poly.pdbx_strand_id
1 'polypeptide(L)'
;MRGSRFFECTANIGVENVGRGTHKPLGLRDCQRWHGTAFYRRTGRHDPHHSERSAASRPFPQYHQPRGVGEEGLLGLAFHPLYKTNGRSFANYTRRVNGQLQTVIAEYHVSSTDPNKADPWRKKILVIDQPFDNHNGGQLAFVPDKFLYIALGDGGSVGDPLGNGQKLGTLLGKLLRINVDSGTPYVILPDNPFVGNPSARGEIWAYGLRNPWRFSFDRGGTHRLFAGDVGQDNYYEEVDIIRRGRNYGWNIMEGFHCYPRPLQTAT
;
A
#
# COMPACT_ATOMS: atom_id res chain seq x y z
N MET A 1 -38.06 1.54 27.54
CA MET A 1 -36.81 2.05 26.92
C MET A 1 -35.66 1.66 27.83
N ARG A 2 -34.77 0.74 27.42
CA ARG A 2 -33.59 0.38 28.22
C ARG A 2 -32.43 1.26 27.76
N GLY A 3 -31.95 2.13 28.66
CA GLY A 3 -30.81 3.00 28.40
C GLY A 3 -29.52 2.18 28.28
N SER A 4 -28.79 2.39 27.19
CA SER A 4 -27.45 1.87 26.98
C SER A 4 -26.50 2.54 27.97
N ARG A 5 -25.90 1.76 28.86
CA ARG A 5 -24.78 2.22 29.71
C ARG A 5 -23.51 2.11 28.88
N PHE A 6 -22.85 3.23 28.61
CA PHE A 6 -21.48 3.24 28.11
C PHE A 6 -20.56 2.97 29.30
N PHE A 7 -19.75 1.92 29.21
CA PHE A 7 -18.66 1.69 30.16
C PHE A 7 -17.49 2.56 29.72
N GLU A 8 -17.11 3.54 30.54
CA GLU A 8 -15.84 4.24 30.36
C GLU A 8 -14.70 3.28 30.72
N CYS A 9 -14.08 2.68 29.70
CA CYS A 9 -12.80 2.02 29.85
C CYS A 9 -11.71 3.08 29.74
N THR A 10 -11.16 3.55 30.86
CA THR A 10 -9.87 4.27 30.87
C THR A 10 -8.76 3.29 30.53
N ALA A 11 -8.19 3.40 29.33
CA ALA A 11 -6.97 2.73 28.94
C ALA A 11 -5.78 3.67 29.13
N ASN A 12 -4.83 3.30 29.97
CA ASN A 12 -3.55 4.01 30.07
C ASN A 12 -2.63 3.52 28.94
N ILE A 13 -2.39 4.37 27.95
CA ILE A 13 -1.46 4.09 26.86
C ILE A 13 -0.06 4.53 27.29
N GLY A 14 0.86 3.57 27.40
CA GLY A 14 2.30 3.84 27.54
C GLY A 14 2.98 3.86 26.17
N VAL A 15 3.99 4.72 26.00
CA VAL A 15 4.84 4.73 24.82
C VAL A 15 6.25 4.34 25.24
N GLU A 16 6.77 3.26 24.65
CA GLU A 16 8.16 2.84 24.80
C GLU A 16 8.92 3.09 23.50
N ASN A 17 10.10 3.70 23.60
CA ASN A 17 10.96 3.88 22.44
C ASN A 17 11.72 2.58 22.13
N VAL A 18 11.32 1.89 21.08
CA VAL A 18 11.93 0.63 20.62
C VAL A 18 13.01 0.82 19.54
N GLY A 19 13.36 2.07 19.18
CA GLY A 19 14.37 2.36 18.17
C GLY A 19 14.54 3.86 17.86
N ARG A 20 15.79 4.28 17.60
CA ARG A 20 16.19 5.65 17.19
C ARG A 20 16.99 5.59 15.87
N GLY A 21 17.30 6.75 15.29
CA GLY A 21 18.16 6.85 14.09
C GLY A 21 17.45 6.59 12.75
N THR A 22 16.13 6.35 12.75
CA THR A 22 15.37 6.14 11.51
C THR A 22 15.05 7.46 10.83
N HIS A 23 15.54 7.66 9.61
CA HIS A 23 15.17 8.81 8.78
C HIS A 23 13.91 8.51 7.94
N LYS A 24 12.78 9.16 8.26
CA LYS A 24 11.46 9.02 7.60
C LYS A 24 10.96 7.55 7.51
N PRO A 25 10.76 6.85 8.64
CA PRO A 25 10.20 5.50 8.65
C PRO A 25 8.76 5.52 8.13
N LEU A 26 8.39 4.52 7.33
CA LEU A 26 7.02 4.41 6.80
C LEU A 26 6.20 3.34 7.51
N GLY A 27 6.86 2.31 8.04
CA GLY A 27 6.19 1.29 8.81
C GLY A 27 7.11 0.17 9.27
N LEU A 28 6.49 -0.74 10.01
CA LEU A 28 7.11 -1.93 10.58
C LEU A 28 6.39 -3.18 10.10
N ARG A 29 7.16 -4.25 9.89
CA ARG A 29 6.64 -5.58 9.58
C ARG A 29 7.39 -6.62 10.39
N ASP A 30 6.66 -7.53 11.01
CA ASP A 30 7.24 -8.67 11.71
C ASP A 30 7.85 -9.65 10.68
N CYS A 31 9.14 -9.95 10.85
CA CYS A 31 9.87 -10.92 10.06
C CYS A 31 9.74 -12.27 10.76
N GLN A 32 8.75 -13.04 10.32
CA GLN A 32 8.34 -14.29 10.98
C GLN A 32 9.49 -15.28 11.20
N ARG A 33 10.55 -15.27 10.38
CA ARG A 33 11.67 -16.25 10.42
C ARG A 33 12.54 -16.19 11.67
N TRP A 34 12.65 -15.05 12.34
CA TRP A 34 13.63 -14.88 13.42
C TRP A 34 13.13 -14.14 14.67
N HIS A 35 11.81 -13.99 14.85
CA HIS A 35 11.24 -13.13 15.89
C HIS A 35 11.82 -11.70 15.87
N GLY A 36 12.14 -11.20 14.67
CA GLY A 36 12.75 -9.89 14.45
C GLY A 36 11.82 -8.97 13.69
N THR A 37 11.85 -7.66 13.97
CA THR A 37 11.04 -6.67 13.25
C THR A 37 11.86 -6.06 12.10
N ALA A 38 11.31 -6.06 10.89
CA ALA A 38 11.89 -5.35 9.76
C ALA A 38 11.35 -3.91 9.68
N PHE A 39 12.27 -2.94 9.67
CA PHE A 39 12.00 -1.53 9.40
C PHE A 39 12.16 -1.27 7.92
N TYR A 40 11.22 -0.55 7.31
CA TYR A 40 11.40 -0.02 5.97
C TYR A 40 11.19 1.49 5.93
N ARG A 41 11.94 2.14 5.05
CA ARG A 41 12.11 3.58 5.02
C ARG A 41 11.99 4.12 3.60
N ARG A 42 11.56 5.37 3.50
CA ARG A 42 11.65 6.13 2.25
C ARG A 42 13.12 6.51 2.00
N THR A 43 13.69 6.18 0.85
CA THR A 43 15.08 6.53 0.53
C THR A 43 15.15 7.80 -0.34
N GLY A 44 15.70 8.86 0.22
CA GLY A 44 16.26 10.02 -0.48
C GLY A 44 17.49 10.46 0.31
N ARG A 45 18.61 10.84 -0.34
CA ARG A 45 19.86 11.16 0.39
C ARG A 45 20.26 12.62 0.25
N HIS A 46 20.47 13.27 1.40
CA HIS A 46 21.66 14.06 1.74
C HIS A 46 21.68 14.33 3.24
N ASP A 47 22.63 13.75 3.98
CA ASP A 47 23.16 14.31 5.24
C ASP A 47 24.65 13.89 5.34
N PRO A 48 25.61 14.84 5.30
CA PRO A 48 27.03 14.55 5.39
C PRO A 48 27.56 14.30 6.82
N HIS A 49 26.73 14.36 7.87
CA HIS A 49 27.19 14.22 9.26
C HIS A 49 26.39 13.21 10.08
N HIS A 50 26.32 11.94 9.67
CA HIS A 50 25.89 10.91 10.62
C HIS A 50 26.59 9.56 10.45
N SER A 51 27.50 9.27 11.40
CA SER A 51 27.99 7.95 11.73
C SER A 51 27.10 7.34 12.82
N GLU A 52 26.16 6.46 12.47
CA GLU A 52 25.48 5.65 13.48
C GLU A 52 26.07 4.23 13.51
N ARG A 53 26.76 3.95 14.62
CA ARG A 53 27.02 2.61 15.13
C ARG A 53 25.71 2.07 15.72
N SER A 54 24.99 1.26 14.96
CA SER A 54 24.03 0.29 15.49
C SER A 54 23.97 -0.89 14.52
N ALA A 55 24.42 -2.03 15.01
CA ALA A 55 24.53 -3.27 14.26
C ALA A 55 23.16 -3.96 14.18
N ALA A 56 22.46 -3.81 13.05
CA ALA A 56 21.56 -4.82 12.50
C ALA A 56 21.12 -4.42 11.07
N SER A 57 21.54 -5.22 10.08
CA SER A 57 20.77 -5.60 8.90
C SER A 57 20.12 -4.53 8.01
N ARG A 58 20.68 -4.31 6.82
CA ARG A 58 20.03 -3.56 5.72
C ARG A 58 19.40 -4.54 4.73
N PRO A 59 18.09 -4.85 4.82
CA PRO A 59 17.50 -5.91 4.02
C PRO A 59 17.23 -5.55 2.55
N PHE A 60 17.31 -4.30 2.10
CA PHE A 60 16.95 -3.95 0.72
C PHE A 60 17.92 -2.96 0.06
N PRO A 61 18.10 -3.02 -1.28
CA PRO A 61 18.95 -2.07 -2.01
C PRO A 61 18.48 -0.62 -1.84
N GLN A 62 19.43 0.31 -1.68
CA GLN A 62 19.13 1.74 -1.57
C GLN A 62 18.84 2.32 -2.96
N TYR A 63 17.61 2.78 -3.18
CA TYR A 63 17.26 3.57 -4.36
C TYR A 63 17.54 5.05 -4.08
N HIS A 64 18.42 5.66 -4.88
CA HIS A 64 18.73 7.07 -4.84
C HIS A 64 17.73 7.83 -5.70
N GLN A 65 17.15 8.91 -5.18
CA GLN A 65 16.28 9.83 -5.93
C GLN A 65 16.70 11.29 -5.70
N PRO A 66 16.53 12.19 -6.69
CA PRO A 66 16.59 13.63 -6.51
C PRO A 66 15.44 14.12 -5.61
N ARG A 67 15.58 15.30 -5.00
CA ARG A 67 14.58 15.90 -4.10
C ARG A 67 13.22 16.06 -4.81
N GLY A 68 12.16 15.53 -4.21
CA GLY A 68 10.76 15.77 -4.57
C GLY A 68 9.87 15.74 -3.32
N VAL A 69 8.90 16.65 -3.26
CA VAL A 69 7.96 16.84 -2.13
C VAL A 69 6.79 15.83 -2.18
N GLY A 70 6.67 15.05 -3.27
CA GLY A 70 5.61 14.05 -3.49
C GLY A 70 5.68 12.81 -2.58
N GLU A 71 4.92 11.75 -2.88
CA GLU A 71 4.83 10.53 -2.07
C GLU A 71 5.85 9.44 -2.47
N GLU A 72 6.66 9.69 -3.51
CA GLU A 72 7.59 8.75 -4.16
C GLU A 72 8.64 8.05 -3.26
N GLY A 73 8.95 6.77 -3.48
CA GLY A 73 10.05 6.06 -2.80
C GLY A 73 9.71 4.59 -2.56
N LEU A 74 10.31 3.95 -1.57
CA LEU A 74 9.80 2.67 -1.04
C LEU A 74 8.55 2.95 -0.21
N LEU A 75 7.43 2.30 -0.49
CA LEU A 75 6.10 2.60 0.10
C LEU A 75 5.48 1.41 0.84
N GLY A 76 5.76 0.20 0.37
CA GLY A 76 5.22 -1.03 0.93
C GLY A 76 6.25 -2.13 1.02
N LEU A 77 6.10 -2.95 2.06
CA LEU A 77 6.83 -4.19 2.27
C LEU A 77 5.86 -5.25 2.80
N ALA A 78 5.92 -6.44 2.23
CA ALA A 78 5.24 -7.63 2.73
C ALA A 78 6.16 -8.85 2.63
N PHE A 79 6.14 -9.70 3.65
CA PHE A 79 6.77 -11.02 3.58
C PHE A 79 5.76 -12.04 3.10
N HIS A 80 6.19 -12.98 2.28
CA HIS A 80 5.36 -14.12 1.90
C HIS A 80 4.88 -14.87 3.15
N PRO A 81 3.66 -15.45 3.19
CA PRO A 81 3.20 -16.26 4.33
C PRO A 81 4.11 -17.46 4.64
N LEU A 82 4.89 -17.89 3.65
CA LEU A 82 5.89 -18.96 3.75
C LEU A 82 7.34 -18.42 3.77
N TYR A 83 7.56 -17.16 4.17
CA TYR A 83 8.89 -16.54 4.15
C TYR A 83 9.95 -17.35 4.89
N LYS A 84 9.57 -18.06 5.97
CA LYS A 84 10.48 -18.94 6.71
C LYS A 84 11.14 -20.00 5.82
N THR A 85 10.37 -20.55 4.87
CA THR A 85 10.78 -21.67 4.04
C THR A 85 11.19 -21.24 2.64
N ASN A 86 10.56 -20.19 2.09
CA ASN A 86 10.82 -19.75 0.71
C ASN A 86 11.63 -18.44 0.60
N GLY A 87 11.83 -17.70 1.68
CA GLY A 87 12.62 -16.47 1.68
C GLY A 87 12.06 -15.33 0.84
N ARG A 88 10.80 -15.39 0.38
CA ARG A 88 10.19 -14.42 -0.55
C ARG A 88 9.63 -13.19 0.16
N SER A 89 10.03 -12.02 -0.30
CA SER A 89 9.50 -10.72 0.16
C SER A 89 9.09 -9.86 -1.03
N PHE A 90 8.20 -8.91 -0.79
CA PHE A 90 7.60 -8.09 -1.84
C PHE A 90 7.69 -6.63 -1.44
N ALA A 91 8.18 -5.80 -2.36
CA ALA A 91 8.28 -4.36 -2.17
C ALA A 91 7.42 -3.62 -3.19
N ASN A 92 6.76 -2.56 -2.72
CA ASN A 92 6.14 -1.55 -3.55
C ASN A 92 6.99 -0.29 -3.46
N TYR A 93 7.55 0.16 -4.58
CA TYR A 93 8.34 1.38 -4.64
C TYR A 93 8.15 2.11 -5.97
N THR A 94 8.44 3.41 -5.99
CA THR A 94 8.43 4.19 -7.23
C THR A 94 9.82 4.40 -7.81
N ARG A 95 9.88 4.56 -9.13
CA ARG A 95 11.11 4.88 -9.87
C ARG A 95 10.78 5.75 -11.08
N ARG A 96 11.78 6.48 -11.59
CA ARG A 96 11.68 7.15 -12.88
C ARG A 96 12.49 6.40 -13.93
N VAL A 97 11.89 6.15 -15.09
CA VAL A 97 12.54 5.57 -16.26
C VAL A 97 12.27 6.51 -17.43
N ASN A 98 13.32 7.10 -18.00
CA ASN A 98 13.19 8.10 -19.08
C ASN A 98 12.20 9.23 -18.74
N GLY A 99 12.23 9.72 -17.49
CA GLY A 99 11.33 10.76 -16.99
C GLY A 99 9.97 10.28 -16.48
N GLN A 100 9.45 9.14 -16.98
CA GLN A 100 8.17 8.57 -16.55
C GLN A 100 8.25 8.00 -15.14
N LEU A 101 7.38 8.47 -14.24
CA LEU A 101 7.22 7.88 -12.90
C LEU A 101 6.46 6.56 -13.01
N GLN A 102 6.94 5.54 -12.30
CA GLN A 102 6.33 4.21 -12.27
C GLN A 102 6.26 3.69 -10.84
N THR A 103 5.12 3.14 -10.45
CA THR A 103 5.02 2.21 -9.32
C THR A 103 5.48 0.83 -9.77
N VAL A 104 6.32 0.19 -8.96
CA VAL A 104 6.79 -1.17 -9.20
C VAL A 104 6.51 -2.04 -7.98
N ILE A 105 5.83 -3.15 -8.24
CA ILE A 105 5.71 -4.25 -7.30
C ILE A 105 6.76 -5.29 -7.71
N ALA A 106 7.69 -5.58 -6.81
CA ALA A 106 8.78 -6.52 -7.08
C ALA A 106 8.89 -7.56 -5.97
N GLU A 107 9.17 -8.79 -6.38
CA GLU A 107 9.55 -9.89 -5.50
C GLU A 107 11.07 -9.94 -5.36
N TYR A 108 11.51 -10.15 -4.13
CA TYR A 108 12.88 -10.34 -3.71
C TYR A 108 13.00 -11.65 -2.93
N HIS A 109 14.19 -12.24 -2.96
CA HIS A 109 14.55 -13.37 -2.11
C HIS A 109 15.53 -12.90 -1.04
N VAL A 110 15.47 -13.48 0.15
CA VAL A 110 16.52 -13.31 1.15
C VAL A 110 17.83 -13.90 0.63
N SER A 111 18.95 -13.25 0.92
CA SER A 111 20.28 -13.73 0.54
C SER A 111 20.56 -15.09 1.19
N SER A 112 21.18 -15.98 0.42
CA SER A 112 21.63 -17.30 0.90
C SER A 112 22.80 -17.22 1.89
N THR A 113 23.55 -16.11 1.88
CA THR A 113 24.75 -15.91 2.71
C THR A 113 24.54 -14.94 3.85
N ASP A 114 23.50 -14.10 3.80
CA ASP A 114 23.19 -13.13 4.84
C ASP A 114 21.66 -13.01 5.04
N PRO A 115 21.09 -13.61 6.10
CA PRO A 115 19.63 -13.60 6.34
C PRO A 115 19.05 -12.21 6.61
N ASN A 116 19.93 -11.21 6.74
CA ASN A 116 19.63 -9.80 6.99
C ASN A 116 19.69 -8.93 5.73
N LYS A 117 19.89 -9.54 4.55
CA LYS A 117 19.93 -8.89 3.24
C LYS A 117 18.98 -9.59 2.27
N ALA A 118 18.33 -8.83 1.40
CA ALA A 118 17.76 -9.37 0.17
C ALA A 118 18.85 -9.56 -0.88
N ASP A 119 18.67 -10.57 -1.72
CA ASP A 119 19.40 -10.73 -2.97
C ASP A 119 19.19 -9.49 -3.87
N PRO A 120 20.23 -8.99 -4.55
CA PRO A 120 20.09 -7.87 -5.49
C PRO A 120 19.22 -8.19 -6.71
N TRP A 121 19.13 -9.46 -7.11
CA TRP A 121 18.23 -9.89 -8.17
C TRP A 121 16.77 -9.85 -7.71
N ARG A 122 15.90 -9.42 -8.61
CA ARG A 122 14.47 -9.25 -8.34
C ARG A 122 13.63 -9.60 -9.53
N LYS A 123 12.45 -10.14 -9.26
CA LYS A 123 11.40 -10.38 -10.25
C LYS A 123 10.39 -9.24 -10.18
N LYS A 124 10.19 -8.51 -11.29
CA LYS A 124 9.10 -7.51 -11.36
C LYS A 124 7.77 -8.26 -11.49
N ILE A 125 6.83 -7.95 -10.61
CA ILE A 125 5.48 -8.52 -10.61
C ILE A 125 4.55 -7.60 -11.41
N LEU A 126 4.51 -6.32 -11.04
CA LEU A 126 3.74 -5.29 -11.73
C LEU A 126 4.59 -4.03 -11.92
N VAL A 127 4.38 -3.34 -13.04
CA VAL A 127 4.90 -2.00 -13.32
C VAL A 127 3.73 -1.17 -13.84
N ILE A 128 3.40 -0.09 -13.14
CA ILE A 128 2.28 0.79 -13.44
C ILE A 128 2.83 2.21 -13.61
N ASP A 129 2.53 2.86 -14.73
CA ASP A 129 2.88 4.26 -14.93
C ASP A 129 2.01 5.16 -14.05
N GLN A 130 2.66 6.12 -13.38
CA GLN A 130 2.02 7.11 -12.51
C GLN A 130 1.91 8.44 -13.26
N PRO A 131 0.70 9.02 -13.37
CA PRO A 131 0.51 10.28 -14.09
C PRO A 131 1.03 11.50 -13.31
N PHE A 132 1.01 11.45 -11.97
CA PHE A 132 1.51 12.52 -11.09
C PHE A 132 2.40 11.95 -9.96
N ASP A 133 3.04 12.82 -9.18
CA ASP A 133 4.04 12.47 -8.15
C ASP A 133 3.45 12.17 -6.76
N ASN A 134 2.12 12.16 -6.65
CA ASN A 134 1.35 11.88 -5.44
C ASN A 134 0.27 10.81 -5.68
N HIS A 135 -0.40 10.41 -4.60
CA HIS A 135 -1.40 9.34 -4.54
C HIS A 135 -0.86 8.00 -5.06
N ASN A 136 0.34 7.64 -4.61
CA ASN A 136 0.98 6.41 -5.05
C ASN A 136 0.44 5.18 -4.29
N GLY A 137 -0.37 5.38 -3.24
CA GLY A 137 -0.78 4.33 -2.31
C GLY A 137 0.45 3.72 -1.65
N GLY A 138 0.48 2.39 -1.52
CA GLY A 138 1.74 1.76 -1.16
C GLY A 138 1.62 0.42 -0.46
N GLN A 139 0.56 0.20 0.31
CA GLN A 139 0.52 -0.97 1.14
C GLN A 139 0.45 -2.27 0.33
N LEU A 140 1.31 -3.20 0.73
CA LEU A 140 1.24 -4.62 0.39
C LEU A 140 0.86 -5.40 1.65
N ALA A 141 0.01 -6.40 1.50
CA ALA A 141 -0.19 -7.39 2.54
C ALA A 141 -0.60 -8.74 1.95
N PHE A 142 -0.15 -9.79 2.62
CA PHE A 142 -0.78 -11.09 2.54
C PHE A 142 -1.78 -11.23 3.66
N VAL A 143 -2.82 -11.98 3.36
CA VAL A 143 -4.02 -12.09 4.19
C VAL A 143 -4.30 -13.58 4.37
N PRO A 144 -5.30 -14.01 5.15
CA PRO A 144 -5.52 -15.43 5.41
C PRO A 144 -5.69 -16.30 4.16
N ASP A 145 -6.21 -15.74 3.05
CA ASP A 145 -6.34 -16.43 1.76
C ASP A 145 -4.99 -16.64 1.01
N LYS A 146 -3.89 -16.11 1.56
CA LYS A 146 -2.51 -16.19 1.06
C LYS A 146 -2.25 -15.50 -0.28
N PHE A 147 -3.18 -14.70 -0.78
CA PHE A 147 -2.95 -13.88 -1.98
C PHE A 147 -2.37 -12.52 -1.62
N LEU A 148 -1.73 -11.88 -2.61
CA LEU A 148 -1.12 -10.56 -2.43
C LEU A 148 -2.16 -9.48 -2.73
N TYR A 149 -2.47 -8.67 -1.72
CA TYR A 149 -3.30 -7.47 -1.85
C TYR A 149 -2.41 -6.24 -2.00
N ILE A 150 -2.80 -5.35 -2.91
CA ILE A 150 -2.01 -4.19 -3.32
C ILE A 150 -2.92 -2.97 -3.35
N ALA A 151 -2.61 -1.96 -2.54
CA ALA A 151 -3.33 -0.69 -2.56
C ALA A 151 -2.61 0.31 -3.48
N LEU A 152 -3.34 0.84 -4.46
CA LEU A 152 -2.86 1.84 -5.42
C LEU A 152 -3.82 3.02 -5.42
N GLY A 153 -3.29 4.23 -5.22
CA GLY A 153 -4.06 5.45 -5.41
C GLY A 153 -4.36 5.73 -6.88
N ASP A 154 -5.22 6.72 -7.10
CA ASP A 154 -5.69 7.19 -8.40
C ASP A 154 -4.59 7.77 -9.30
N GLY A 155 -3.38 7.93 -8.74
CA GLY A 155 -2.20 8.42 -9.44
C GLY A 155 -2.04 9.93 -9.41
N GLY A 156 -2.88 10.63 -8.65
CA GLY A 156 -2.57 11.96 -8.15
C GLY A 156 -3.35 13.11 -8.77
N SER A 157 -2.85 14.30 -8.47
CA SER A 157 -3.50 15.59 -8.73
C SER A 157 -4.82 15.80 -7.96
N VAL A 158 -5.31 17.04 -7.98
CA VAL A 158 -6.57 17.42 -7.35
C VAL A 158 -7.73 16.83 -8.15
N GLY A 159 -8.61 16.09 -7.47
CA GLY A 159 -9.87 15.65 -8.03
C GLY A 159 -9.79 14.56 -9.08
N ASP A 160 -8.69 13.80 -9.17
CA ASP A 160 -8.48 12.72 -10.14
C ASP A 160 -8.86 13.15 -11.57
N PRO A 161 -8.07 14.04 -12.20
CA PRO A 161 -8.41 14.60 -13.51
C PRO A 161 -8.48 13.55 -14.63
N LEU A 162 -7.92 12.35 -14.39
CA LEU A 162 -7.98 11.24 -15.31
C LEU A 162 -9.15 10.28 -15.02
N GLY A 163 -9.92 10.50 -13.96
CA GLY A 163 -11.04 9.65 -13.54
C GLY A 163 -10.62 8.20 -13.28
N ASN A 164 -9.37 7.99 -12.86
CA ASN A 164 -8.80 6.67 -12.62
C ASN A 164 -9.56 5.91 -11.55
N GLY A 165 -10.07 6.56 -10.50
CA GLY A 165 -10.89 5.95 -9.46
C GLY A 165 -12.03 5.11 -10.04
N GLN A 166 -12.77 5.67 -11.00
CA GLN A 166 -13.93 5.02 -11.64
C GLN A 166 -13.59 4.11 -12.82
N LYS A 167 -12.46 4.34 -13.52
CA LYS A 167 -12.07 3.54 -14.68
C LYS A 167 -11.58 2.15 -14.27
N LEU A 168 -12.18 1.11 -14.86
CA LEU A 168 -11.77 -0.29 -14.66
C LEU A 168 -10.62 -0.74 -15.58
N GLY A 169 -10.32 0.03 -16.64
CA GLY A 169 -9.23 -0.27 -17.58
C GLY A 169 -7.82 0.06 -17.04
N THR A 170 -7.74 0.68 -15.87
CA THR A 170 -6.49 1.04 -15.17
C THR A 170 -6.39 0.33 -13.82
N LEU A 171 -5.16 0.20 -13.31
CA LEU A 171 -4.89 -0.33 -11.97
C LEU A 171 -4.87 0.77 -10.89
N LEU A 172 -4.96 2.05 -11.28
CA LEU A 172 -4.95 3.19 -10.37
C LEU A 172 -6.30 3.42 -9.71
N GLY A 173 -6.31 3.81 -8.44
CA GLY A 173 -7.50 4.05 -7.63
C GLY A 173 -8.22 2.76 -7.26
N LYS A 174 -7.44 1.72 -6.93
CA LYS A 174 -7.89 0.33 -6.76
C LYS A 174 -7.24 -0.33 -5.56
N LEU A 175 -7.97 -1.32 -5.04
CA LEU A 175 -7.34 -2.43 -4.34
C LEU A 175 -7.25 -3.62 -5.30
N LEU A 176 -6.06 -4.17 -5.47
CA LEU A 176 -5.80 -5.34 -6.31
C LEU A 176 -5.66 -6.61 -5.46
N ARG A 177 -5.93 -7.77 -6.07
CA ARG A 177 -5.71 -9.11 -5.51
C ARG A 177 -5.13 -10.03 -6.58
N ILE A 178 -3.93 -10.55 -6.36
CA ILE A 178 -3.22 -11.43 -7.32
C ILE A 178 -2.62 -12.66 -6.63
N ASN A 179 -2.47 -13.75 -7.38
CA ASN A 179 -1.76 -14.95 -6.92
C ASN A 179 -0.31 -14.93 -7.43
N VAL A 180 0.65 -14.80 -6.51
CA VAL A 180 2.09 -14.76 -6.81
C VAL A 180 2.78 -16.12 -6.68
N ASP A 181 2.07 -17.16 -6.25
CA ASP A 181 2.57 -18.53 -6.13
C ASP A 181 2.41 -19.35 -7.41
N SER A 182 1.74 -18.80 -8.42
CA SER A 182 1.47 -19.50 -9.68
C SER A 182 1.64 -18.56 -10.86
N GLY A 183 2.09 -19.12 -11.98
CA GLY A 183 2.37 -18.41 -13.22
C GLY A 183 3.60 -17.50 -13.18
N THR A 184 3.87 -16.87 -14.33
CA THR A 184 5.02 -16.00 -14.53
C THR A 184 4.55 -14.71 -15.22
N PRO A 185 4.51 -13.54 -14.56
CA PRO A 185 4.97 -13.29 -13.19
C PRO A 185 3.98 -13.61 -12.07
N TYR A 186 2.68 -13.68 -12.35
CA TYR A 186 1.58 -13.97 -11.41
C TYR A 186 0.36 -14.50 -12.18
N VAL A 187 -0.70 -14.90 -11.48
CA VAL A 187 -2.00 -15.30 -12.05
C VAL A 187 -3.14 -14.42 -11.52
N ILE A 188 -4.07 -14.09 -12.42
CA ILE A 188 -5.38 -13.53 -12.07
C ILE A 188 -6.28 -14.63 -11.55
N LEU A 189 -6.85 -14.46 -10.37
CA LEU A 189 -7.73 -15.47 -9.80
C LEU A 189 -9.10 -15.45 -10.50
N PRO A 190 -9.67 -16.62 -10.86
CA PRO A 190 -10.98 -16.69 -11.51
C PRO A 190 -12.13 -16.08 -10.68
N ASP A 191 -11.98 -16.04 -9.36
CA ASP A 191 -12.94 -15.45 -8.44
C ASP A 191 -12.76 -13.94 -8.23
N ASN A 192 -11.83 -13.27 -8.93
CA ASN A 192 -11.79 -11.81 -8.95
C ASN A 192 -13.05 -11.24 -9.66
N PRO A 193 -13.57 -10.08 -9.20
CA PRO A 193 -14.87 -9.57 -9.63
C PRO A 193 -14.98 -9.18 -11.11
N PHE A 194 -13.87 -8.90 -11.78
CA PHE A 194 -13.88 -8.31 -13.12
C PHE A 194 -13.23 -9.18 -14.20
N VAL A 195 -12.91 -10.45 -13.92
CA VAL A 195 -12.22 -11.36 -14.87
C VAL A 195 -12.98 -11.54 -16.19
N GLY A 196 -14.32 -11.55 -16.14
CA GLY A 196 -15.16 -11.71 -17.32
C GLY A 196 -15.41 -10.42 -18.12
N ASN A 197 -14.89 -9.27 -17.68
CA ASN A 197 -15.10 -8.00 -18.36
C ASN A 197 -13.85 -7.63 -19.19
N PRO A 198 -13.93 -7.63 -20.53
CA PRO A 198 -12.78 -7.36 -21.41
C PRO A 198 -12.27 -5.92 -21.31
N SER A 199 -13.07 -4.99 -20.80
CA SER A 199 -12.68 -3.59 -20.59
C SER A 199 -12.12 -3.33 -19.19
N ALA A 200 -12.04 -4.36 -18.33
CA ALA A 200 -11.55 -4.24 -16.97
C ALA A 200 -10.23 -4.99 -16.76
N ARG A 201 -9.45 -4.51 -15.80
CA ARG A 201 -8.26 -5.21 -15.32
C ARG A 201 -8.66 -6.32 -14.35
N GLY A 202 -8.31 -7.56 -14.69
CA GLY A 202 -8.66 -8.73 -13.88
C GLY A 202 -8.05 -8.73 -12.48
N GLU A 203 -7.00 -7.92 -12.26
CA GLU A 203 -6.34 -7.73 -10.96
C GLU A 203 -7.25 -7.06 -9.91
N ILE A 204 -8.28 -6.32 -10.34
CA ILE A 204 -9.08 -5.45 -9.49
C ILE A 204 -9.93 -6.29 -8.52
N TRP A 205 -9.80 -6.01 -7.22
CA TRP A 205 -10.68 -6.50 -6.16
C TRP A 205 -11.76 -5.48 -5.78
N ALA A 206 -11.39 -4.20 -5.73
CA ALA A 206 -12.26 -3.06 -5.40
C ALA A 206 -11.77 -1.80 -6.13
N TYR A 207 -12.66 -0.85 -6.37
CA TYR A 207 -12.35 0.37 -7.13
C TYR A 207 -13.07 1.61 -6.59
N GLY A 208 -12.76 2.78 -7.14
CA GLY A 208 -13.32 4.05 -6.67
C GLY A 208 -12.64 4.54 -5.39
N LEU A 209 -11.34 4.25 -5.24
CA LEU A 209 -10.52 4.70 -4.12
C LEU A 209 -9.62 5.86 -4.59
N ARG A 210 -9.30 6.79 -3.69
CA ARG A 210 -8.46 7.96 -3.98
C ARG A 210 -6.99 7.68 -3.73
N ASN A 211 -6.60 7.48 -2.48
CA ASN A 211 -5.24 7.16 -2.07
C ASN A 211 -5.26 6.24 -0.84
N PRO A 212 -5.61 4.95 -1.03
CA PRO A 212 -5.71 3.98 0.06
C PRO A 212 -4.32 3.71 0.66
N TRP A 213 -4.01 4.41 1.75
CA TRP A 213 -2.65 4.47 2.31
C TRP A 213 -2.33 3.22 3.13
N ARG A 214 -3.25 2.82 4.02
CA ARG A 214 -3.11 1.62 4.84
C ARG A 214 -4.38 0.80 4.88
N PHE A 215 -4.23 -0.52 4.93
CA PHE A 215 -5.33 -1.45 5.11
C PHE A 215 -4.94 -2.60 6.04
N SER A 216 -5.93 -3.24 6.63
CA SER A 216 -5.73 -4.40 7.50
C SER A 216 -6.95 -5.31 7.47
N PHE A 217 -6.74 -6.57 7.85
CA PHE A 217 -7.82 -7.53 8.04
C PHE A 217 -8.10 -7.61 9.54
N ASP A 218 -9.37 -7.55 9.91
CA ASP A 218 -9.73 -7.76 11.30
C ASP A 218 -9.37 -9.19 11.73
N ARG A 219 -8.93 -9.33 12.98
CA ARG A 219 -8.40 -10.59 13.52
C ARG A 219 -9.49 -11.55 14.00
N GLY A 220 -10.75 -11.11 14.04
CA GLY A 220 -11.87 -11.90 14.52
C GLY A 220 -12.81 -12.32 13.38
N GLY A 221 -13.87 -13.06 13.74
CA GLY A 221 -15.03 -13.32 12.87
C GLY A 221 -14.69 -13.65 11.41
N THR A 222 -15.22 -12.84 10.49
CA THR A 222 -15.16 -13.06 9.04
C THR A 222 -13.90 -12.45 8.37
N HIS A 223 -12.92 -11.96 9.13
CA HIS A 223 -11.72 -11.28 8.61
C HIS A 223 -12.03 -10.19 7.59
N ARG A 224 -12.88 -9.22 7.95
CA ARG A 224 -13.21 -8.10 7.07
C ARG A 224 -11.96 -7.26 6.80
N LEU A 225 -11.88 -6.79 5.56
CA LEU A 225 -10.83 -5.88 5.13
C LEU A 225 -11.25 -4.45 5.42
N PHE A 226 -10.43 -3.73 6.16
CA PHE A 226 -10.56 -2.30 6.42
C PHE A 226 -9.45 -1.53 5.70
N ALA A 227 -9.77 -0.46 4.99
CA ALA A 227 -8.80 0.44 4.37
C ALA A 227 -9.05 1.88 4.82
N GLY A 228 -7.99 2.60 5.15
CA GLY A 228 -8.02 4.05 5.26
C GLY A 228 -7.74 4.65 3.89
N ASP A 229 -8.68 5.43 3.37
CA ASP A 229 -8.56 6.11 2.08
C ASP A 229 -8.44 7.61 2.28
N VAL A 230 -7.38 8.19 1.71
CA VAL A 230 -7.04 9.59 1.99
C VAL A 230 -7.91 10.51 1.15
N GLY A 231 -8.66 11.40 1.80
CA GLY A 231 -9.55 12.37 1.20
C GLY A 231 -8.87 13.50 0.45
N GLN A 232 -9.63 14.19 -0.40
CA GLN A 232 -9.27 15.43 -1.05
C GLN A 232 -9.45 16.61 -0.09
N ASP A 233 -8.48 17.53 -0.16
CA ASP A 233 -8.43 18.75 0.63
C ASP A 233 -8.50 18.48 2.14
N ASN A 234 -9.44 19.10 2.86
CA ASN A 234 -9.61 18.99 4.31
C ASN A 234 -11.03 18.56 4.70
N TYR A 235 -11.69 17.78 3.84
CA TYR A 235 -13.11 17.50 3.97
C TYR A 235 -13.39 16.19 4.68
N TYR A 236 -13.10 15.04 4.06
CA TYR A 236 -13.39 13.74 4.65
C TYR A 236 -12.29 12.73 4.34
N GLU A 237 -11.68 12.21 5.40
CA GLU A 237 -10.88 11.00 5.36
C GLU A 237 -11.80 9.79 5.57
N GLU A 238 -11.58 8.70 4.86
CA GLU A 238 -12.47 7.53 4.89
C GLU A 238 -11.82 6.34 5.58
N VAL A 239 -12.65 5.55 6.26
CA VAL A 239 -12.32 4.18 6.68
C VAL A 239 -13.38 3.24 6.13
N ASP A 240 -12.99 2.48 5.13
CA ASP A 240 -13.87 1.61 4.38
C ASP A 240 -13.78 0.16 4.81
N ILE A 241 -14.93 -0.51 4.88
CA ILE A 241 -14.97 -1.98 4.87
C ILE A 241 -14.94 -2.45 3.43
N ILE A 242 -13.75 -2.80 2.94
CA ILE A 242 -13.56 -3.22 1.56
C ILE A 242 -14.20 -4.59 1.30
N ARG A 243 -15.07 -4.64 0.28
CA ARG A 243 -15.74 -5.83 -0.22
C ARG A 243 -15.48 -6.03 -1.71
N ARG A 244 -15.52 -7.30 -2.13
CA ARG A 244 -15.37 -7.75 -3.52
C ARG A 244 -16.25 -6.94 -4.49
N GLY A 245 -15.63 -6.36 -5.50
CA GLY A 245 -16.26 -5.70 -6.64
C GLY A 245 -16.94 -4.36 -6.32
N ARG A 246 -16.84 -3.85 -5.08
CA ARG A 246 -17.49 -2.60 -4.70
C ARG A 246 -16.74 -1.38 -5.24
N ASN A 247 -17.54 -0.36 -5.54
CA ASN A 247 -17.14 1.00 -5.87
C ASN A 247 -17.20 1.84 -4.58
N TYR A 248 -16.11 2.51 -4.23
CA TYR A 248 -16.03 3.44 -3.09
C TYR A 248 -16.31 4.89 -3.49
N GLY A 249 -16.61 5.11 -4.77
CA GLY A 249 -17.25 6.33 -5.25
C GLY A 249 -16.29 7.43 -5.71
N TRP A 250 -15.02 7.44 -5.31
CA TRP A 250 -14.05 8.41 -5.80
C TRP A 250 -13.86 8.33 -7.32
N ASN A 251 -13.94 9.41 -8.09
CA ASN A 251 -13.99 10.84 -7.70
C ASN A 251 -15.37 11.48 -7.82
N ILE A 252 -16.45 10.70 -7.83
CA ILE A 252 -17.83 11.19 -7.82
C ILE A 252 -18.32 11.44 -6.39
N MET A 253 -17.78 10.67 -5.45
CA MET A 253 -18.07 10.77 -4.03
C MET A 253 -16.78 10.91 -3.23
N GLU A 254 -16.90 11.55 -2.08
CA GLU A 254 -15.92 11.60 -1.01
C GLU A 254 -16.67 11.40 0.31
N GLY A 255 -16.46 10.25 0.93
CA GLY A 255 -17.28 9.70 1.98
C GLY A 255 -18.74 9.59 1.53
N PHE A 256 -19.63 10.21 2.30
CA PHE A 256 -21.06 10.26 1.98
C PHE A 256 -21.46 11.49 1.16
N HIS A 257 -20.51 12.24 0.61
CA HIS A 257 -20.74 13.53 -0.05
C HIS A 257 -20.37 13.48 -1.53
N CYS A 258 -21.09 14.22 -2.37
CA CYS A 258 -20.74 14.37 -3.78
C CYS A 258 -19.42 15.15 -3.95
N TYR A 259 -18.63 14.77 -4.93
CA TYR A 259 -17.42 15.46 -5.36
C TYR A 259 -17.48 15.81 -6.88
N PRO A 260 -17.06 17.02 -7.30
CA PRO A 260 -16.80 18.17 -6.43
C PRO A 260 -18.09 18.59 -5.74
N ARG A 261 -17.98 19.21 -4.56
CA ARG A 261 -19.17 19.68 -3.86
C ARG A 261 -19.91 20.70 -4.74
N PRO A 262 -21.25 20.63 -4.81
CA PRO A 262 -22.02 21.70 -5.45
C PRO A 262 -21.61 23.03 -4.82
N LEU A 263 -21.38 24.05 -5.66
CA LEU A 263 -21.15 25.40 -5.17
C LEU A 263 -22.35 25.77 -4.28
N GLN A 264 -22.09 26.10 -3.00
CA GLN A 264 -23.12 26.71 -2.18
C GLN A 264 -23.42 28.07 -2.81
N THR A 265 -24.56 28.18 -3.49
CA THR A 265 -25.06 29.49 -3.92
C THR A 265 -25.33 30.29 -2.65
N ALA A 266 -24.59 31.39 -2.45
CA ALA A 266 -24.87 32.32 -1.38
C ALA A 266 -26.31 32.83 -1.54
N THR A 267 -27.19 32.47 -0.61
CA THR A 267 -28.52 33.07 -0.45
C THR A 267 -28.42 34.29 0.42
#